data_AF-A0A4Y2FAQ5-F1
#
_entry.id   AF-A0A4Y2FAQ5-F1
#
_cell.length_a   1.000
_cell.length_b   1.000
_cell.length_c   1.000
_cell.angle_alpha   90.00
_cell.angle_beta   90.00
_cell.angle_gamma   90.00
#
_symmetry.space_group_name_H-M   'P 1'
#
loop_
_entity.id
_entity.type
_entity.pdbx_description
1 polymer ?
#
loop_
_entity_poly.entity_id
_entity_poly.type
_entity_poly.pdbx_seq_one_letter_code
_entity_poly.pdbx_strand_id
1 'polypeptide(L)'
;MDLKNVLSSCSTSANSVIKLTNSGGPSADDCGQEVDVYSLLIIDQHTFEVLHAHQFLPNEYAISIVSTKLGEDPNTYYVVGTAIVNSDESEPKQGRFVIFMWKDVNL
;
A
#
# COMPACT_ATOMS: atom_id res chain seq x y z
N MET A 1 -9.96 -12.46 -25.31
CA MET A 1 -9.77 -12.23 -23.87
C MET A 1 -8.50 -11.40 -23.75
N ASP A 2 -8.65 -10.08 -23.88
CA ASP A 2 -7.53 -9.15 -23.85
C ASP A 2 -7.30 -8.66 -22.42
N LEU A 3 -6.17 -9.05 -21.84
CA LEU A 3 -5.78 -8.82 -20.44
C LEU A 3 -5.32 -7.37 -20.16
N LYS A 4 -5.61 -6.41 -21.05
CA LYS A 4 -4.94 -5.10 -21.05
C LYS A 4 -5.74 -3.95 -20.40
N ASN A 5 -6.95 -4.20 -19.90
CA ASN A 5 -7.87 -3.12 -19.52
C ASN A 5 -8.35 -3.11 -18.05
N VAL A 6 -7.70 -3.82 -17.13
CA VAL A 6 -8.03 -3.71 -15.69
C VAL A 6 -6.93 -2.97 -14.93
N LEU A 7 -6.66 -1.73 -15.34
CA LEU A 7 -6.05 -0.71 -14.49
C LEU A 7 -7.16 0.28 -14.13
N SER A 8 -8.13 -0.18 -13.34
CA SER A 8 -9.12 0.71 -12.74
C SER A 8 -8.41 1.58 -11.72
N SER A 9 -8.19 2.83 -12.09
CA SER A 9 -7.49 3.83 -11.28
C SER A 9 -8.34 4.20 -10.05
N CYS A 10 -8.08 3.58 -8.90
CA CYS A 10 -8.51 4.13 -7.62
C CYS A 10 -7.55 5.27 -7.23
N SER A 11 -7.87 6.48 -7.68
CA SER A 11 -7.15 7.69 -7.27
C SER A 11 -7.40 7.96 -5.78
N THR A 12 -6.45 7.64 -4.92
CA THR A 12 -6.44 8.12 -3.54
C THR A 12 -5.60 9.39 -3.49
N SER A 13 -6.24 10.54 -3.28
CA SER A 13 -5.57 11.81 -3.03
C SER A 13 -4.93 11.81 -1.65
N ALA A 14 -3.74 11.20 -1.54
CA ALA A 14 -2.88 11.37 -0.37
C ALA A 14 -2.13 12.70 -0.50
N ASN A 15 -2.57 13.73 0.23
CA ASN A 15 -1.77 14.92 0.49
C ASN A 15 -0.59 14.53 1.41
N SER A 16 0.40 13.84 0.86
CA SER A 16 1.66 13.54 1.53
C SER A 16 2.75 14.39 0.89
N VAL A 17 3.34 15.28 1.67
CA VAL A 17 4.42 16.18 1.25
C VAL A 17 5.73 15.37 1.21
N ILE A 18 5.84 14.42 0.30
CA ILE A 18 7.11 13.78 -0.03
C ILE A 18 7.49 14.27 -1.42
N LYS A 19 8.39 15.27 -1.48
CA LYS A 19 9.03 15.67 -2.74
C LYS A 19 9.95 14.54 -3.16
N LEU A 20 9.46 13.67 -4.04
CA LEU A 20 10.28 12.69 -4.74
C LEU A 20 11.21 13.46 -5.71
N THR A 21 12.50 13.53 -5.39
CA THR A 21 13.51 14.06 -6.30
C THR A 21 13.76 13.04 -7.40
N ASN A 22 13.33 13.38 -8.61
CA ASN A 22 13.48 12.57 -9.82
C ASN A 22 14.95 12.53 -10.27
N SER A 23 15.61 11.39 -10.14
CA SER A 23 16.89 11.11 -10.79
C SER A 23 16.92 9.67 -11.31
N GLY A 24 16.77 9.51 -12.63
CA GLY A 24 16.92 8.24 -13.33
C GLY A 24 15.75 7.96 -14.28
N GLY A 25 15.90 8.30 -15.56
CA GLY A 25 15.02 7.76 -16.60
C GLY A 25 15.28 6.25 -16.76
N PRO A 26 14.30 5.48 -17.28
CA PRO A 26 14.44 4.03 -17.41
C PRO A 26 15.60 3.68 -18.36
N SER A 27 16.62 3.01 -17.83
CA SER A 27 17.68 2.38 -18.61
C SER A 27 17.17 1.07 -19.25
N ALA A 28 17.69 0.72 -20.43
CA ALA A 28 17.26 -0.44 -21.21
C ALA A 28 17.46 -1.82 -20.52
N ASP A 29 18.13 -1.85 -19.37
CA ASP A 29 18.39 -3.06 -18.57
C ASP A 29 17.23 -3.46 -17.63
N ASP A 30 16.17 -2.66 -17.50
CA ASP A 30 15.04 -2.91 -16.58
C ASP A 30 13.93 -3.81 -17.17
N CYS A 31 14.09 -4.27 -18.43
CA CYS A 31 13.07 -5.09 -19.09
C CYS A 31 13.01 -6.51 -18.48
N GLY A 32 11.97 -6.76 -17.69
CA GLY A 32 11.67 -8.09 -17.14
C GLY A 32 12.07 -8.29 -15.68
N GLN A 33 12.41 -7.22 -14.95
CA GLN A 33 12.55 -7.33 -13.49
C GLN A 33 11.19 -7.58 -12.82
N GLU A 34 11.17 -8.54 -11.89
CA GLU A 34 10.02 -8.78 -11.02
C GLU A 34 9.90 -7.64 -10.02
N VAL A 35 8.71 -7.05 -9.94
CA VAL A 35 8.39 -5.97 -9.00
C VAL A 35 7.35 -6.46 -8.02
N ASP A 36 7.68 -6.41 -6.74
CA ASP A 36 6.73 -6.73 -5.68
C ASP A 36 5.68 -5.63 -5.52
N VAL A 37 4.41 -6.04 -5.41
CA VAL A 37 3.28 -5.15 -5.17
C VAL A 37 2.57 -5.59 -3.91
N TYR A 38 2.64 -4.77 -2.86
CA TYR A 38 2.01 -5.04 -1.58
C TYR A 38 0.60 -4.45 -1.51
N SER A 39 -0.33 -5.15 -0.86
CA SER A 39 -1.70 -4.69 -0.64
C SER A 39 -2.20 -5.05 0.76
N LEU A 40 -2.99 -4.16 1.37
CA LEU A 40 -3.82 -4.45 2.53
C LEU A 40 -5.17 -5.00 2.05
N LEU A 41 -5.50 -6.22 2.48
CA LEU A 41 -6.77 -6.85 2.15
C LEU A 41 -7.72 -6.81 3.35
N ILE A 42 -8.95 -6.38 3.12
CA ILE A 42 -10.06 -6.56 4.06
C ILE A 42 -10.87 -7.76 3.57
N ILE A 43 -11.01 -8.76 4.43
CA ILE A 43 -11.60 -10.06 4.10
C ILE A 43 -12.80 -10.30 5.02
N ASP A 44 -13.90 -10.78 4.45
CA ASP A 44 -15.06 -11.20 5.24
C ASP A 44 -14.72 -12.47 6.05
N GLN A 45 -15.04 -12.47 7.34
CA GLN A 45 -14.68 -13.57 8.24
C GLN A 45 -15.48 -14.87 8.01
N HIS A 46 -16.64 -14.81 7.34
CA HIS A 46 -17.52 -15.96 7.12
C HIS A 46 -17.36 -16.54 5.72
N THR A 47 -17.30 -15.67 4.69
CA THR A 47 -17.22 -16.10 3.29
C THR A 47 -15.79 -16.14 2.74
N PHE A 48 -14.84 -15.50 3.44
CA PHE A 48 -13.47 -15.30 2.98
C PHE A 48 -13.37 -14.51 1.65
N GLU A 49 -14.41 -13.77 1.30
CA GLU A 49 -14.39 -12.87 0.15
C GLU A 49 -13.55 -11.63 0.45
N VAL A 50 -12.85 -11.12 -0.56
CA VAL A 50 -12.10 -9.86 -0.46
C VAL A 50 -13.08 -8.71 -0.60
N LEU A 51 -13.37 -8.04 0.52
CA LEU A 51 -14.25 -6.88 0.59
C LEU A 51 -13.56 -5.62 0.07
N HIS A 52 -12.25 -5.51 0.31
CA HIS A 52 -11.45 -4.38 -0.14
C HIS A 52 -9.97 -4.77 -0.33
N ALA A 53 -9.31 -4.14 -1.28
CA ALA A 53 -7.87 -4.29 -1.52
C ALA A 53 -7.26 -2.90 -1.72
N HIS A 54 -6.44 -2.47 -0.77
CA HIS A 54 -5.68 -1.22 -0.87
C HIS A 54 -4.23 -1.53 -1.27
N GLN A 55 -3.87 -1.17 -2.50
CA GLN A 55 -2.50 -1.33 -2.99
C GLN A 55 -1.61 -0.19 -2.48
N PHE A 56 -0.43 -0.54 -1.98
CA PHE A 56 0.59 0.43 -1.55
C PHE A 56 1.34 1.03 -2.75
N LEU A 57 2.20 2.02 -2.48
CA LEU A 57 2.98 2.67 -3.53
C LEU A 57 3.99 1.68 -4.16
N PRO A 58 4.47 1.94 -5.39
CA PRO A 58 5.61 1.21 -5.93
C PRO A 58 6.79 1.26 -4.95
N ASN A 59 7.54 0.15 -4.87
CA ASN A 59 8.70 0.00 -3.98
C ASN A 59 8.36 0.12 -2.48
N GLU A 60 7.09 0.14 -2.10
CA GLU A 60 6.64 0.21 -0.72
C GLU A 60 6.27 -1.19 -0.20
N TYR A 61 7.06 -1.67 0.75
CA TYR A 61 6.91 -2.97 1.35
C TYR A 61 6.09 -2.82 2.64
N ALA A 62 4.96 -3.54 2.73
CA ALA A 62 4.18 -3.62 3.96
C ALA A 62 4.81 -4.67 4.89
N ILE A 63 5.33 -4.25 6.04
CA ILE A 63 6.18 -5.08 6.91
C ILE A 63 5.41 -5.58 8.14
N SER A 64 4.56 -4.74 8.71
CA SER A 64 3.84 -5.07 9.93
C SER A 64 2.42 -4.51 9.91
N ILE A 65 1.52 -5.17 10.62
CA ILE A 65 0.13 -4.75 10.76
C ILE A 65 -0.35 -4.99 12.18
N VAL A 66 -1.17 -4.07 12.70
CA VAL A 66 -1.88 -4.23 13.97
C VAL A 66 -3.30 -3.69 13.86
N SER A 67 -4.25 -4.38 14.50
CA SER A 67 -5.60 -3.87 14.75
C SER A 67 -5.66 -3.35 16.19
N THR A 68 -5.93 -2.06 16.37
CA THR A 68 -5.90 -1.44 17.70
C THR A 68 -6.74 -0.16 17.79
N LYS A 69 -6.99 0.28 19.03
CA LYS A 69 -7.52 1.61 19.34
C LYS A 69 -6.35 2.53 19.73
N LEU A 70 -6.49 3.82 19.47
CA LEU A 70 -5.44 4.81 19.71
C LEU A 70 -5.91 5.86 20.71
N GLY A 71 -5.29 5.88 21.89
CA GLY A 71 -5.68 6.78 22.99
C GLY A 71 -7.11 6.51 23.44
N GLU A 72 -7.90 7.57 23.56
CA GLU A 72 -9.31 7.52 23.97
C GLU A 72 -10.29 7.40 22.78
N ASP A 73 -9.79 7.27 21.54
CA ASP A 73 -10.66 7.13 20.37
C ASP A 73 -11.35 5.73 20.39
N PRO A 74 -12.69 5.67 20.35
CA PRO A 74 -13.41 4.39 20.39
C PRO A 74 -13.27 3.57 19.11
N ASN A 75 -12.85 4.17 17.99
CA ASN A 75 -12.72 3.51 16.69
C ASN A 75 -11.54 2.52 16.70
N THR A 76 -11.73 1.39 16.01
CA THR A 76 -10.66 0.43 15.75
C THR A 76 -9.99 0.75 14.42
N TYR A 77 -8.66 0.78 14.42
CA TYR A 77 -7.83 1.07 13.26
C TYR A 77 -6.97 -0.11 12.89
N TYR A 78 -6.68 -0.23 11.59
CA TYR A 78 -5.61 -1.07 11.06
C TYR A 78 -4.41 -0.19 10.76
N VAL A 79 -3.34 -0.36 11.53
CA VAL A 79 -2.10 0.40 11.35
C VAL A 79 -1.10 -0.51 10.64
N VAL A 80 -0.63 -0.09 9.47
CA VAL A 80 0.38 -0.79 8.69
C VAL A 80 1.69 -0.02 8.74
N GLY A 81 2.76 -0.69 9.16
CA GLY A 81 4.12 -0.18 9.05
C GLY A 81 4.72 -0.56 7.70
N THR A 82 5.18 0.43 6.94
CA THR A 82 5.78 0.23 5.62
C THR A 82 7.22 0.73 5.56
N ALA A 83 7.97 0.23 4.59
CA ALA A 83 9.29 0.75 4.22
C ALA A 83 9.39 0.95 2.70
N ILE A 84 10.15 1.96 2.28
CA ILE A 84 10.48 2.19 0.88
C ILE A 84 11.81 1.48 0.59
N VAL A 85 11.78 0.52 -0.34
CA VAL A 85 12.91 -0.33 -0.70
C VAL A 85 13.42 0.08 -2.07
N ASN A 86 14.61 0.68 -2.09
CA ASN A 86 15.30 1.08 -3.31
C ASN A 86 16.44 0.11 -3.60
N SER A 87 16.64 -0.26 -4.87
CA SER A 87 17.62 -1.28 -5.27
C SER A 87 19.08 -0.81 -5.12
N ASP A 88 19.31 0.49 -5.08
CA ASP A 88 20.62 1.12 -4.85
C ASP A 88 20.99 1.22 -3.36
N GLU A 89 20.07 0.85 -2.46
CA GLU A 89 20.27 0.92 -1.02
C GLU A 89 20.34 -0.47 -0.38
N SER A 90 21.30 -0.67 0.53
CA SER A 90 21.42 -1.94 1.25
C SER A 90 20.34 -2.15 2.31
N GLU A 91 19.76 -1.05 2.82
CA GLU A 91 18.72 -1.04 3.86
C GLU A 91 17.74 0.12 3.62
N PRO A 92 16.44 -0.05 3.92
CA PRO A 92 15.46 1.00 3.72
C PRO A 92 15.67 2.17 4.69
N LYS A 93 15.76 3.39 4.14
CA LYS A 93 15.97 4.61 4.95
C LYS A 93 14.68 5.37 5.25
N GLN A 94 13.59 5.01 4.57
CA GLN A 94 12.30 5.68 4.69
C GLN A 94 11.18 4.66 4.83
N GLY A 95 10.12 5.08 5.49
CA GLY A 95 8.92 4.30 5.71
C GLY A 95 7.81 5.18 6.28
N ARG A 96 6.61 4.60 6.43
CA ARG A 96 5.49 5.30 7.06
C ARG A 96 4.59 4.34 7.83
N PHE A 97 3.87 4.91 8.79
CA PHE A 97 2.69 4.28 9.36
C PHE A 97 1.47 4.76 8.60
N VAL A 98 0.71 3.84 8.03
CA VAL A 98 -0.56 4.14 7.36
C VAL A 98 -1.69 3.63 8.25
N ILE A 99 -2.57 4.53 8.66
CA ILE A 99 -3.68 4.25 9.57
C ILE A 99 -4.96 4.17 8.75
N PHE A 100 -5.53 2.98 8.67
CA PHE A 100 -6.80 2.73 8.01
C PHE A 100 -7.91 2.54 9.03
N MET A 101 -9.09 3.03 8.70
CA MET A 101 -10.32 2.72 9.43
C MET A 101 -11.28 2.10 8.43
N TRP A 102 -11.59 0.82 8.64
CA TRP A 102 -12.64 0.16 7.87
C TRP A 102 -14.00 0.52 8.46
N LYS A 103 -14.87 1.11 7.65
CA LYS A 103 -16.28 1.30 7.98
C LYS A 103 -17.09 0.55 6.95
N ASP A 104 -17.97 -0.33 7.42
CA ASP A 104 -18.97 -0.94 6.55
C ASP A 104 -19.85 0.19 5.97
N VAL A 105 -20.05 0.15 4.65
CA VAL A 105 -20.83 1.16 3.92
C VAL A 105 -22.34 1.00 4.20
N ASN A 106 -22.75 -0.10 4.84
CA ASN A 106 -24.16 -0.44 5.07
C ASN A 106 -24.72 -0.12 6.47
N LEU A 107 -24.16 0.86 7.20
CA LEU A 107 -24.77 1.40 8.44
C LEU A 107 -24.94 2.91 8.40
#